data_AF-A0AA42Y7E6-F1
#
_entry.id   AF-A0AA42Y7E6-F1
#
_cell.length_a   1.000
_cell.length_b   1.000
_cell.length_c   1.000
_cell.angle_alpha   90.00
_cell.angle_beta   90.00
_cell.angle_gamma   90.00
#
_symmetry.space_group_name_H-M   'P 1'
#
loop_
_entity.id
_entity.type
_entity.pdbx_description
1 polymer ?
#
loop_
_entity_poly.entity_id
_entity_poly.type
_entity_poly.pdbx_seq_one_letter_code
_entity_poly.pdbx_strand_id
1 'polypeptide(L)'
;MTQVAWLRTSYWAGAVADVLIGVLTLVPSRMGLPGFRYPMGLAASLMIAWAVLLLWADRKPVERRGVLPITVLVIIGLLLSGIYSVAVDLFPLSRIVPSVILGVVLIALMLFSYFNAAGAERR
;
A
#
# COMPACT_ATOMS: atom_id res chain seq x y z
N MET A 1 17.70 -6.70 17.79
CA MET A 1 16.53 -5.82 18.09
C MET A 1 16.05 -5.01 16.89
N THR A 2 16.93 -4.55 16.00
CA THR A 2 16.59 -3.64 14.87
C THR A 2 15.76 -4.26 13.75
N GLN A 3 15.94 -5.54 13.41
CA GLN A 3 15.27 -6.17 12.25
C GLN A 3 13.76 -6.33 12.44
N VAL A 4 13.34 -6.76 13.64
CA VAL A 4 11.90 -6.86 13.96
C VAL A 4 11.26 -5.48 13.96
N ALA A 5 11.97 -4.44 14.44
CA ALA A 5 11.47 -3.08 14.41
C ALA A 5 11.19 -2.61 12.97
N TRP A 6 12.08 -2.87 12.02
CA TRP A 6 11.86 -2.54 10.60
C TRP A 6 10.62 -3.22 10.00
N LEU A 7 10.43 -4.52 10.26
CA LEU A 7 9.23 -5.24 9.83
C LEU A 7 7.96 -4.62 10.41
N ARG A 8 7.93 -4.34 11.71
CA ARG A 8 6.78 -3.72 12.38
C ARG A 8 6.49 -2.33 11.82
N THR A 9 7.51 -1.52 11.60
CA THR A 9 7.38 -0.20 10.96
C THR A 9 6.79 -0.33 9.56
N SER A 10 7.22 -1.31 8.75
CA SER A 10 6.66 -1.54 7.42
C SER A 10 5.18 -1.94 7.47
N TYR A 11 4.79 -2.83 8.38
CA TYR A 11 3.39 -3.24 8.53
C TYR A 11 2.50 -2.07 8.97
N TRP A 12 2.95 -1.30 9.97
CA TRP A 12 2.20 -0.14 10.45
C TRP A 12 2.13 0.99 9.42
N ALA A 13 3.24 1.29 8.74
CA ALA A 13 3.25 2.31 7.70
C ALA A 13 2.29 1.96 6.56
N GLY A 14 2.30 0.70 6.11
CA GLY A 14 1.34 0.21 5.11
C GLY A 14 -0.11 0.25 5.62
N ALA A 15 -0.36 -0.23 6.83
CA ALA A 15 -1.72 -0.26 7.39
C ALA A 15 -2.31 1.15 7.55
N VAL A 16 -1.50 2.12 8.01
CA VAL A 16 -1.93 3.52 8.13
C VAL A 16 -2.19 4.11 6.74
N ALA A 17 -1.33 3.86 5.76
CA ALA A 17 -1.54 4.32 4.38
C ALA A 17 -2.83 3.76 3.80
N ASP A 18 -3.09 2.46 3.98
CA ASP A 18 -4.29 1.78 3.49
C ASP A 18 -5.57 2.32 4.16
N VAL A 19 -5.56 2.53 5.49
CA VAL A 19 -6.70 3.12 6.19
C VAL A 19 -6.95 4.55 5.71
N LEU A 20 -5.91 5.37 5.60
CA LEU A 20 -6.04 6.75 5.14
C LEU A 20 -6.58 6.79 3.71
N ILE A 21 -6.01 6.02 2.78
CA ILE A 21 -6.48 5.96 1.40
C ILE A 21 -7.91 5.41 1.34
N GLY A 22 -8.20 4.33 2.05
CA GLY A 22 -9.54 3.72 2.10
C GLY A 22 -10.62 4.67 2.61
N VAL A 23 -10.31 5.50 3.62
CA VAL A 23 -11.24 6.53 4.09
C VAL A 23 -11.36 7.66 3.06
N LEU A 24 -10.25 8.11 2.48
CA LEU A 24 -10.25 9.19 1.50
C LEU A 24 -10.97 8.82 0.20
N THR A 25 -10.97 7.54 -0.21
CA THR A 25 -11.71 7.06 -1.38
C THR A 25 -13.22 7.02 -1.13
N LEU A 26 -13.66 6.94 0.13
CA LEU A 26 -15.08 7.03 0.49
C LEU A 26 -15.63 8.47 0.54
N VAL A 27 -14.77 9.48 0.44
CA VAL A 27 -15.20 10.89 0.43
C VAL A 27 -15.88 11.21 -0.91
N PRO A 28 -17.18 11.54 -0.94
CA PRO A 28 -17.93 11.71 -2.20
C PRO A 28 -17.38 12.83 -3.09
N SER A 29 -16.87 13.92 -2.50
CA SER A 29 -16.24 15.02 -3.25
C SER A 29 -14.96 14.59 -3.98
N ARG A 30 -14.38 13.45 -3.64
CA ARG A 30 -13.19 12.87 -4.31
C ARG A 30 -13.53 11.76 -5.31
N MET A 31 -14.73 11.19 -5.26
CA MET A 31 -15.18 10.14 -6.17
C MET A 31 -15.40 10.65 -7.60
N GLY A 32 -15.64 11.95 -7.78
CA GLY A 32 -15.91 12.52 -9.10
C GLY A 32 -17.29 12.13 -9.64
N LEU A 33 -17.33 11.50 -10.81
CA LEU A 33 -18.59 11.17 -11.50
C LEU A 33 -19.37 10.05 -10.78
N PRO A 34 -20.71 10.02 -10.86
CA PRO A 34 -21.54 9.01 -10.19
C PRO A 34 -21.15 7.55 -10.50
N GLY A 35 -20.67 7.28 -11.73
CA GLY A 35 -20.22 5.95 -12.16
C GLY A 35 -19.01 5.40 -11.39
N PHE A 36 -18.24 6.26 -10.69
CA PHE A 36 -17.08 5.84 -9.91
C PHE A 36 -17.43 5.43 -8.48
N ARG A 37 -18.65 5.64 -8.00
CA ARG A 37 -19.04 5.30 -6.61
C ARG A 37 -18.82 3.82 -6.28
N TYR A 38 -19.23 2.93 -7.18
CA TYR A 38 -19.06 1.49 -6.97
C TYR A 38 -17.58 1.05 -7.02
N PRO A 39 -16.79 1.37 -8.06
CA PRO A 39 -15.36 1.08 -8.07
C PRO A 39 -14.59 1.67 -6.88
N MET A 40 -14.91 2.89 -6.46
CA MET A 40 -14.29 3.55 -5.32
C MET A 40 -14.66 2.87 -3.99
N GLY A 41 -15.90 2.39 -3.85
CA GLY A 41 -16.32 1.58 -2.71
C GLY A 41 -15.60 0.24 -2.64
N LEU A 42 -15.43 -0.45 -3.77
CA LEU A 42 -14.62 -1.68 -3.85
C LEU A 42 -13.16 -1.42 -3.48
N ALA A 43 -12.56 -0.35 -4.03
CA ALA A 43 -11.20 0.05 -3.69
C ALA A 43 -11.07 0.34 -2.19
N ALA A 44 -12.00 1.09 -1.59
CA ALA A 44 -12.01 1.36 -0.16
C ALA A 44 -12.08 0.08 0.67
N SER A 45 -13.01 -0.83 0.33
CA SER A 45 -13.15 -2.11 1.02
C SER A 45 -11.86 -2.94 0.94
N LEU A 46 -11.20 -2.96 -0.21
CA LEU A 46 -9.93 -3.65 -0.39
C LEU A 46 -8.85 -3.04 0.50
N MET A 47 -8.71 -1.71 0.52
CA MET A 47 -7.70 -1.02 1.34
C MET A 47 -7.91 -1.30 2.84
N ILE A 48 -9.14 -1.19 3.34
CA ILE A 48 -9.42 -1.47 4.76
C ILE A 48 -9.13 -2.93 5.10
N ALA A 49 -9.51 -3.88 4.22
CA ALA A 49 -9.20 -5.30 4.43
C ALA A 49 -7.68 -5.55 4.40
N TRP A 50 -6.95 -4.86 3.52
CA TRP A 50 -5.49 -4.96 3.42
C TRP A 50 -4.78 -4.41 4.66
N ALA A 51 -5.27 -3.29 5.22
CA ALA A 51 -4.79 -2.78 6.50
C ALA A 51 -4.94 -3.81 7.63
N VAL A 52 -6.09 -4.49 7.70
CA VAL A 52 -6.32 -5.56 8.69
C VAL A 52 -5.33 -6.72 8.47
N LEU A 53 -5.07 -7.11 7.22
CA LEU A 53 -4.07 -8.13 6.88
C LEU A 53 -2.66 -7.73 7.36
N LEU A 54 -2.26 -6.48 7.18
CA LEU A 54 -0.97 -5.97 7.63
C LEU A 54 -0.86 -5.94 9.16
N LEU A 55 -1.91 -5.52 9.87
CA LEU A 55 -1.97 -5.58 11.34
C LEU A 55 -1.96 -7.01 11.85
N TRP A 56 -2.57 -7.95 11.13
CA TRP A 56 -2.47 -9.37 11.44
C TRP A 56 -1.04 -9.89 11.20
N ALA A 57 -0.36 -9.48 10.14
CA ALA A 57 1.03 -9.85 9.87
C ALA A 57 1.98 -9.35 10.98
N ASP A 58 1.72 -8.16 11.52
CA ASP A 58 2.48 -7.55 12.62
C ASP A 58 2.51 -8.40 13.92
N ARG A 59 1.47 -9.22 14.18
CA ARG A 59 1.44 -10.11 15.35
C ARG A 59 2.56 -11.14 15.35
N LYS A 60 3.04 -11.54 14.17
CA LYS A 60 4.13 -12.50 13.98
C LYS A 60 4.99 -12.06 12.79
N PRO A 61 5.76 -10.95 12.95
CA PRO A 61 6.29 -10.19 11.82
C PRO A 61 7.33 -10.97 11.02
N VAL A 62 8.11 -11.83 11.69
CA VAL A 62 9.15 -12.68 11.07
C VAL A 62 8.51 -13.86 10.33
N GLU A 63 7.65 -14.63 11.00
CA GLU A 63 6.94 -15.78 10.40
C GLU A 63 6.10 -15.35 9.17
N ARG A 64 5.58 -14.12 9.17
CA ARG A 64 4.66 -13.60 8.15
C ARG A 64 5.30 -12.59 7.20
N ARG A 65 6.63 -12.47 7.18
CA ARG A 65 7.36 -11.52 6.31
C ARG A 65 7.04 -11.64 4.82
N GLY A 66 6.53 -12.78 4.37
CA GLY A 66 6.04 -12.99 3.00
C GLY A 66 4.89 -12.05 2.58
N VAL A 67 4.20 -11.40 3.53
CA VAL A 67 3.17 -10.40 3.22
C VAL A 67 3.76 -9.13 2.60
N LEU A 68 5.01 -8.77 2.93
CA LEU A 68 5.67 -7.58 2.38
C LEU A 68 5.84 -7.62 0.85
N PRO A 69 6.45 -8.65 0.23
CA PRO A 69 6.57 -8.70 -1.22
C PRO A 69 5.20 -8.79 -1.94
N ILE A 70 4.20 -9.44 -1.33
CA ILE A 70 2.83 -9.43 -1.87
C ILE A 70 2.27 -8.01 -1.88
N THR A 71 2.50 -7.24 -0.81
CA THR A 71 2.06 -5.85 -0.72
C THR A 71 2.80 -4.96 -1.71
N VAL A 72 4.10 -5.19 -1.94
CA VAL A 72 4.87 -4.51 -3.00
C VAL A 72 4.23 -4.73 -4.39
N LEU A 73 3.80 -5.96 -4.71
CA LEU A 73 3.11 -6.24 -5.97
C LEU A 73 1.80 -5.47 -6.10
N VAL A 74 1.01 -5.37 -5.01
CA VAL A 74 -0.21 -4.57 -4.99
C VAL A 74 0.09 -3.10 -5.24
N ILE A 75 1.09 -2.54 -4.57
CA ILE A 75 1.48 -1.13 -4.76
C ILE A 75 1.91 -0.88 -6.22
N ILE A 76 2.71 -1.78 -6.82
CA ILE A 76 3.09 -1.68 -8.23
C ILE A 76 1.85 -1.66 -9.14
N GLY A 77 0.88 -2.56 -8.90
CA GLY A 77 -0.37 -2.58 -9.66
C GLY A 77 -1.14 -1.25 -9.56
N LEU A 78 -1.21 -0.65 -8.38
CA LEU A 78 -1.85 0.65 -8.17
C LEU A 78 -1.10 1.78 -8.89
N LEU A 79 0.23 1.77 -8.86
CA LEU A 79 1.04 2.76 -9.58
C LEU A 79 0.85 2.66 -11.09
N LEU A 80 0.85 1.44 -11.63
CA LEU A 80 0.61 1.20 -13.06
C LEU A 80 -0.80 1.65 -13.48
N SER A 81 -1.82 1.42 -12.64
CA SER A 81 -3.18 1.92 -12.87
C SER A 81 -3.23 3.45 -12.90
N GLY A 82 -2.49 4.12 -12.00
CA GLY A 82 -2.34 5.57 -12.00
C GLY A 82 -1.66 6.10 -13.26
N ILE A 83 -0.54 5.49 -13.67
CA ILE A 83 0.19 5.84 -14.90
C ILE A 83 -0.70 5.65 -16.13
N TYR A 84 -1.39 4.52 -16.22
CA TYR A 84 -2.32 4.25 -17.32
C TYR A 84 -3.43 5.31 -17.40
N SER A 85 -3.98 5.72 -16.26
CA SER A 85 -5.02 6.76 -16.19
C SER A 85 -4.53 8.12 -16.69
N VAL A 86 -3.25 8.44 -16.49
CA VAL A 86 -2.63 9.65 -17.08
C VAL A 86 -2.39 9.47 -18.58
N ALA A 87 -1.94 8.28 -19.01
CA ALA A 87 -1.67 7.98 -20.41
C ALA A 87 -2.92 8.04 -21.32
N VAL A 88 -4.11 7.83 -20.75
CA VAL A 88 -5.41 7.95 -21.45
C VAL A 88 -6.11 9.29 -21.18
N ASP A 89 -5.37 10.30 -20.69
CA ASP A 89 -5.86 11.65 -20.39
C ASP A 89 -7.05 11.73 -19.41
N LEU A 90 -7.22 10.71 -18.55
CA LEU A 90 -8.29 10.69 -17.54
C LEU A 90 -8.01 11.67 -16.39
N PHE A 91 -6.73 11.80 -16.03
CA PHE A 91 -6.27 12.67 -14.94
C PHE A 91 -4.96 13.37 -15.29
N PRO A 92 -4.72 14.60 -14.79
CA PRO A 92 -3.43 15.25 -14.92
C PRO A 92 -2.38 14.53 -14.05
N LEU A 93 -1.11 14.57 -14.49
CA LEU A 93 0.03 13.97 -13.78
C LEU A 93 0.11 14.43 -12.31
N SER A 94 -0.19 15.70 -12.04
CA SER A 94 -0.19 16.29 -10.69
C SER A 94 -1.09 15.55 -9.70
N ARG A 95 -2.14 14.87 -10.18
CA ARG A 95 -3.08 14.12 -9.35
C ARG A 95 -2.51 12.79 -8.85
N ILE A 96 -1.60 12.17 -9.62
CA ILE A 96 -0.99 10.88 -9.24
C ILE A 96 0.33 11.02 -8.49
N VAL A 97 1.01 12.17 -8.59
CA VAL A 97 2.31 12.44 -7.95
C VAL A 97 2.34 12.07 -6.46
N PRO A 98 1.36 12.48 -5.61
CA PRO A 98 1.39 12.13 -4.19
C PRO A 98 1.36 10.62 -3.94
N SER A 99 0.51 9.90 -4.69
CA SER A 99 0.39 8.44 -4.59
C SER A 99 1.63 7.72 -5.11
N VAL A 100 2.27 8.26 -6.16
CA VAL A 100 3.54 7.73 -6.68
C VAL A 100 4.66 7.87 -5.65
N ILE A 101 4.80 9.05 -5.04
CA ILE A 101 5.81 9.29 -4.00
C ILE A 101 5.60 8.34 -2.83
N LEU A 102 4.36 8.26 -2.30
CA LEU A 102 4.03 7.36 -1.21
C LEU A 102 4.31 5.90 -1.57
N GLY A 103 3.89 5.46 -2.75
CA GLY A 103 4.10 4.09 -3.23
C GLY A 103 5.58 3.73 -3.34
N VAL A 104 6.41 4.61 -3.90
CA VAL A 104 7.86 4.40 -4.02
C VAL A 104 8.52 4.30 -2.63
N VAL A 105 8.15 5.19 -1.71
CA VAL A 105 8.67 5.17 -0.33
C VAL A 105 8.28 3.87 0.39
N LEU A 106 7.03 3.44 0.27
CA LEU A 106 6.55 2.19 0.88
C LEU A 106 7.22 0.96 0.26
N ILE A 107 7.38 0.90 -1.07
CA ILE A 107 8.10 -0.19 -1.74
C ILE A 107 9.54 -0.27 -1.23
N ALA A 108 10.25 0.85 -1.19
CA ALA A 108 11.62 0.90 -0.70
C ALA A 108 11.72 0.41 0.75
N LEU A 109 10.83 0.89 1.63
CA LEU A 109 10.76 0.47 3.03
C LEU A 109 10.46 -1.04 3.16
N MET A 110 9.47 -1.55 2.43
CA MET A 110 9.06 -2.95 2.52
C MET A 110 10.11 -3.91 1.98
N LEU A 111 10.73 -3.60 0.84
CA LEU A 111 11.83 -4.40 0.29
C LEU A 111 13.05 -4.39 1.20
N PHE A 112 13.43 -3.23 1.72
CA PHE A 112 14.54 -3.13 2.66
C PHE A 112 14.30 -3.97 3.92
N SER A 113 13.11 -3.87 4.53
CA SER A 113 12.73 -4.66 5.69
C SER A 113 12.73 -6.16 5.41
N TYR A 114 12.24 -6.57 4.24
CA TYR A 114 12.21 -7.98 3.83
C TYR A 114 13.61 -8.58 3.68
N PHE A 115 14.51 -7.91 2.95
CA PHE A 115 15.88 -8.41 2.75
C PHE A 115 16.71 -8.37 4.02
N ASN A 116 16.54 -7.33 4.86
CA ASN A 116 17.23 -7.23 6.14
C ASN A 116 16.80 -8.34 7.12
N ALA A 117 15.53 -8.74 7.11
CA ALA A 117 15.04 -9.87 7.89
C ALA A 117 15.47 -11.23 7.32
N ALA A 118 15.53 -11.38 5.99
CA ALA A 118 15.97 -12.61 5.34
C ALA A 118 17.47 -12.92 5.57
N GLY A 119 18.30 -11.88 5.65
CA GLY A 119 19.73 -12.03 5.97
C GLY A 119 20.00 -12.47 7.42
N ALA A 120 19.03 -12.26 8.32
CA ALA A 120 19.14 -12.61 9.74
C ALA A 120 18.92 -14.10 10.01
N GLU A 121 17.98 -14.72 9.31
CA GLU A 121 17.65 -16.15 9.45
C GLU A 121 18.71 -17.08 8.87
N ARG A 122 19.63 -16.55 8.04
CA ARG A 122 20.72 -17.33 7.43
C ARG A 122 22.01 -17.34 8.26
N ARG A 123 22.05 -16.66 9.41
CA ARG A 123 23.17 -16.65 10.37
C ARG A 123 22.78 -17.42 11.62
#